data_AF-A0A2D8BF53-F1
#
_entry.id   AF-A0A2D8BF53-F1
#
_cell.length_a   1.000
_cell.length_b   1.000
_cell.length_c   1.000
_cell.angle_alpha   90.00
_cell.angle_beta   90.00
_cell.angle_gamma   90.00
#
_symmetry.space_group_name_H-M   'P 1'
#
loop_
_entity.id
_entity.type
_entity.pdbx_description
1 polymer ?
#
loop_
_entity_poly.entity_id
_entity_poly.type
_entity_poly.pdbx_seq_one_letter_code
_entity_poly.pdbx_strand_id
1 'polypeptide(L)'
;MASKKTSAEEAREQAEEAALGSMLDGAFGAMEGIESTPPSPGPSGPPGPPDQSGPSGPPSGPTGPPTSPPQVPPSDAPSGPPTGPPTGPPTGPPSGPPTGPPKGPPQGPPSDPPAVEEEPIEEPESVVEDVPETPPEPVQEESEPVQDEPVSEEPEAVDEAPESEPEPPAEEVASEVIATETPPVIEEEVPEPVDVGPVKEDNPPEEALIEEPIAAEEHAEEPPVDADREMEIARLTAEIERLRGSLVGAAEVIEEIEETPMPPVVLDNIVVPPHIVADFARLGRQLSREGLVKGTMGAISMLHPDEPGLMISTRHSTMLARLDERGIVGGPLGGNPPRGAIGEWKVHEVLLASVAALATGGPAACIHMQGPYTTAASCEKDLILVQPIDVLGKEHIGKVVIVDPDDDAPDEFLRQVAEALQQGGMRCVVVRGHGAYAVGANLDQAMANAAMLEHSMQVLLLARQANLKI
;
A
#
# COMPACT_ATOMS: atom_id res chain seq x y z
N MET A 1 5.28 -5.27 50.06
CA MET A 1 5.49 -6.70 50.37
C MET A 1 5.47 -7.43 49.04
N ALA A 2 6.62 -7.91 48.55
CA ALA A 2 6.66 -8.61 47.26
C ALA A 2 5.93 -9.95 47.37
N SER A 3 5.12 -10.29 46.36
CA SER A 3 4.56 -11.64 46.19
C SER A 3 5.71 -12.64 46.03
N LYS A 4 5.62 -13.77 46.73
CA LYS A 4 6.59 -14.86 46.55
C LYS A 4 6.33 -15.50 45.19
N LYS A 5 7.36 -15.54 44.33
CA LYS A 5 7.34 -16.28 43.06
C LYS A 5 7.05 -17.76 43.33
N THR A 6 6.48 -18.45 42.35
CA THR A 6 6.24 -19.89 42.47
C THR A 6 7.51 -20.68 42.11
N SER A 7 7.69 -21.88 42.69
CA SER A 7 8.89 -22.68 42.43
C SER A 7 9.08 -23.08 40.95
N ALA A 8 8.02 -23.08 40.14
CA ALA A 8 8.09 -23.30 38.69
C ALA A 8 8.59 -22.06 37.92
N GLU A 9 8.33 -20.88 38.47
CA GLU A 9 8.73 -19.58 37.92
C GLU A 9 10.22 -19.32 38.18
N GLU A 10 10.68 -19.59 39.41
CA GLU A 10 12.11 -19.54 39.79
C GLU A 10 12.95 -20.53 38.98
N ALA A 11 12.43 -21.73 38.69
CA ALA A 11 13.11 -22.73 37.86
C ALA A 11 13.20 -22.32 36.38
N ARG A 12 12.21 -21.59 35.86
CA ARG A 12 12.22 -21.05 34.49
C ARG A 12 13.19 -19.88 34.36
N GLU A 13 13.21 -18.99 35.35
CA GLU A 13 14.14 -17.85 35.42
C GLU A 13 15.60 -18.32 35.51
N GLN A 14 15.90 -19.35 36.33
CA GLN A 14 17.25 -19.96 36.36
C GLN A 14 17.64 -20.64 35.04
N ALA A 15 16.70 -21.26 34.32
CA ALA A 15 17.00 -21.87 33.02
C ALA A 15 17.31 -20.80 31.95
N GLU A 16 16.63 -19.66 32.01
CA GLU A 16 16.84 -18.52 31.10
C GLU A 16 18.15 -17.78 31.41
N GLU A 17 18.48 -17.57 32.69
CA GLU A 17 19.76 -17.01 33.13
C GLU A 17 20.95 -17.91 32.76
N ALA A 18 20.81 -19.23 32.91
CA ALA A 18 21.82 -20.20 32.48
C ALA A 18 22.01 -20.24 30.95
N ALA A 19 20.93 -20.09 30.18
CA ALA A 19 21.00 -19.98 28.71
C ALA A 19 21.71 -18.69 28.27
N LEU A 20 21.40 -17.55 28.91
CA LEU A 20 22.06 -16.27 28.65
C LEU A 20 23.55 -16.31 29.02
N GLY A 21 23.92 -16.93 30.14
CA GLY A 21 25.32 -17.14 30.52
C GLY A 21 26.11 -17.95 29.49
N SER A 22 25.52 -19.02 28.96
CA SER A 22 26.12 -19.85 27.90
C SER A 22 26.30 -19.10 26.57
N MET A 23 25.38 -18.17 26.23
CA MET A 23 25.49 -17.35 25.02
C MET A 23 26.55 -16.25 25.15
N LEU A 24 26.74 -15.67 26.33
CA LEU A 24 27.76 -14.64 26.59
C LEU A 24 29.18 -15.21 26.59
N ASP A 25 29.41 -16.38 27.19
CA ASP A 25 30.73 -17.02 27.24
C ASP A 25 31.21 -17.42 25.83
N GLY A 26 30.31 -17.99 25.01
CA GLY A 26 30.59 -18.33 23.62
C GLY A 26 30.88 -17.14 22.69
N ALA A 27 30.42 -15.93 23.04
CA ALA A 27 30.63 -14.73 22.24
C ALA A 27 31.96 -14.00 22.56
N PHE A 28 32.44 -14.07 23.81
CA PHE A 28 33.68 -13.40 24.22
C PHE A 28 34.92 -14.30 24.19
N GLY A 29 34.77 -15.63 24.28
CA GLY A 29 35.90 -16.57 24.21
C GLY A 29 36.64 -16.64 22.85
N ALA A 30 36.11 -15.99 21.81
CA ALA A 30 36.68 -16.00 20.46
C ALA A 30 37.68 -14.87 20.16
N MET A 31 38.00 -13.99 21.13
CA MET A 31 38.76 -12.75 20.88
C MET A 31 40.13 -12.65 21.60
N GLU A 32 40.57 -13.69 22.30
CA GLU A 32 41.87 -13.75 22.99
C GLU A 32 42.96 -14.38 22.08
N GLY A 33 43.31 -13.70 20.98
CA GLY A 33 44.26 -14.25 19.99
C GLY A 33 44.95 -13.28 19.02
N ILE A 34 44.78 -11.97 19.18
CA ILE A 34 45.38 -10.95 18.29
C ILE A 34 46.34 -10.01 19.05
N GLU A 35 47.46 -10.56 19.51
CA GLU A 35 48.59 -9.77 19.99
C GLU A 35 49.52 -9.35 18.85
N SER A 36 50.14 -8.18 18.97
CA SER A 36 50.63 -7.34 17.88
C SER A 36 52.06 -7.63 17.39
N THR A 37 52.27 -7.49 16.08
CA THR A 37 53.61 -7.39 15.45
C THR A 37 53.78 -6.08 14.66
N PRO A 38 54.96 -5.44 14.71
CA PRO A 38 55.18 -4.12 14.11
C PRO A 38 55.50 -4.16 12.60
N PRO A 39 55.34 -3.03 11.86
CA PRO A 39 55.54 -2.98 10.41
C PRO A 39 57.03 -2.91 10.01
N SER A 40 57.34 -3.43 8.83
CA SER A 40 58.67 -3.38 8.20
C SER A 40 58.59 -2.60 6.87
N PRO A 41 59.65 -1.89 6.42
CA PRO A 41 59.53 -0.86 5.37
C PRO A 41 59.48 -1.44 3.96
N GLY A 42 58.67 -0.82 3.09
CA GLY A 42 58.59 -1.17 1.67
C GLY A 42 59.75 -0.63 0.83
N PRO A 43 60.09 -1.27 -0.31
CA PRO A 43 61.14 -0.79 -1.22
C PRO A 43 60.60 0.25 -2.22
N SER A 44 61.36 1.33 -2.40
CA SER A 44 61.11 2.35 -3.42
C SER A 44 61.72 1.96 -4.78
N GLY A 45 60.96 2.11 -5.87
CA GLY A 45 61.49 1.96 -7.24
C GLY A 45 60.41 2.01 -8.33
N PRO A 46 60.66 2.60 -9.51
CA PRO A 46 59.67 2.73 -10.58
C PRO A 46 59.49 1.42 -11.39
N PRO A 47 58.31 1.17 -11.98
CA PRO A 47 58.08 -0.02 -12.79
C PRO A 47 58.77 0.06 -14.17
N GLY A 48 59.49 -1.00 -14.53
CA GLY A 48 59.98 -1.25 -15.88
C GLY A 48 58.92 -1.92 -16.79
N PRO A 49 59.14 -1.99 -18.11
CA PRO A 49 58.17 -2.51 -19.06
C PRO A 49 57.97 -4.04 -18.94
N PRO A 50 56.79 -4.57 -19.32
CA PRO A 50 56.47 -6.00 -19.16
C PRO A 50 57.14 -6.88 -20.23
N ASP A 51 57.90 -7.88 -19.77
CA ASP A 51 58.41 -8.96 -20.61
C ASP A 51 57.38 -10.07 -20.80
N GLN A 52 57.37 -10.68 -21.99
CA GLN A 52 56.37 -11.68 -22.38
C GLN A 52 56.67 -13.07 -21.82
N SER A 53 55.87 -13.55 -20.86
CA SER A 53 55.65 -15.00 -20.65
C SER A 53 54.38 -15.24 -19.82
N GLY A 54 53.27 -15.59 -20.48
CA GLY A 54 52.01 -15.89 -19.81
C GLY A 54 51.94 -17.34 -19.31
N PRO A 55 51.35 -17.61 -18.13
CA PRO A 55 51.09 -18.97 -17.66
C PRO A 55 49.80 -19.56 -18.26
N SER A 56 49.81 -20.90 -18.35
CA SER A 56 48.81 -21.80 -18.94
C SER A 56 47.34 -21.56 -18.56
N GLY A 57 46.44 -21.80 -19.52
CA GLY A 57 44.99 -21.62 -19.39
C GLY A 57 44.20 -22.77 -18.73
N PRO A 58 42.86 -22.68 -18.71
CA PRO A 58 41.95 -23.60 -18.01
C PRO A 58 41.80 -24.98 -18.71
N PRO A 59 41.30 -26.01 -18.00
CA PRO A 59 41.20 -27.37 -18.53
C PRO A 59 40.17 -27.52 -19.65
N SER A 60 40.52 -28.32 -20.67
CA SER A 60 39.70 -28.58 -21.85
C SER A 60 38.42 -29.37 -21.54
N GLY A 61 37.26 -28.84 -21.97
CA GLY A 61 36.04 -29.63 -22.12
C GLY A 61 36.08 -30.52 -23.38
N PRO A 62 35.25 -31.59 -23.45
CA PRO A 62 35.20 -32.47 -24.61
C PRO A 62 34.50 -31.80 -25.81
N THR A 63 35.11 -31.91 -26.99
CA THR A 63 34.58 -31.40 -28.26
C THR A 63 33.98 -32.52 -29.11
N GLY A 64 32.70 -32.40 -29.48
CA GLY A 64 32.08 -33.25 -30.51
C GLY A 64 30.55 -33.37 -30.37
N PRO A 65 29.78 -33.33 -31.47
CA PRO A 65 28.35 -33.65 -31.45
C PRO A 65 28.12 -35.16 -31.31
N PRO A 66 27.05 -35.62 -30.63
CA PRO A 66 26.77 -37.04 -30.48
C PRO A 66 26.35 -37.68 -31.81
N THR A 67 27.14 -38.62 -32.29
CA THR A 67 26.79 -39.48 -33.43
C THR A 67 26.18 -40.79 -32.93
N SER A 68 24.97 -41.10 -33.43
CA SER A 68 24.15 -42.31 -33.21
C SER A 68 23.15 -42.25 -32.03
N PRO A 69 21.91 -42.76 -32.22
CA PRO A 69 20.90 -42.81 -31.17
C PRO A 69 21.15 -43.95 -30.17
N PRO A 70 20.63 -43.87 -28.92
CA PRO A 70 20.80 -44.91 -27.92
C PRO A 70 20.07 -46.20 -28.33
N GLN A 71 20.83 -47.29 -28.48
CA GLN A 71 20.29 -48.64 -28.37
C GLN A 71 20.22 -49.02 -26.87
N VAL A 72 19.15 -49.75 -26.51
CA VAL A 72 18.71 -50.18 -25.17
C VAL A 72 17.73 -49.19 -24.50
N PRO A 73 16.42 -49.53 -24.44
CA PRO A 73 15.44 -48.80 -23.63
C PRO A 73 15.57 -49.15 -22.14
N PRO A 74 15.12 -48.28 -21.22
CA PRO A 74 14.96 -48.64 -19.82
C PRO A 74 13.84 -49.68 -19.67
N SER A 75 14.22 -50.92 -19.36
CA SER A 75 13.28 -51.95 -18.90
C SER A 75 12.92 -51.68 -17.44
N ASP A 76 11.92 -50.82 -17.23
CA ASP A 76 10.88 -50.94 -16.18
C ASP A 76 9.98 -49.70 -16.23
N ALA A 77 9.02 -49.71 -17.17
CA ALA A 77 7.88 -48.81 -17.13
C ALA A 77 6.75 -49.46 -16.31
N PRO A 78 6.02 -48.73 -15.44
CA PRO A 78 4.86 -49.27 -14.76
C PRO A 78 3.78 -49.63 -15.79
N SER A 79 3.35 -50.89 -15.77
CA SER A 79 2.46 -51.46 -16.78
C SER A 79 0.98 -51.12 -16.54
N GLY A 80 0.52 -50.07 -17.23
CA GLY A 80 -0.89 -49.88 -17.60
C GLY A 80 -1.72 -48.94 -16.71
N PRO A 81 -2.87 -48.46 -17.23
CA PRO A 81 -3.86 -47.74 -16.43
C PRO A 81 -4.52 -48.67 -15.41
N PRO A 82 -5.05 -48.15 -14.28
CA PRO A 82 -5.69 -48.98 -13.26
C PRO A 82 -6.91 -49.71 -13.84
N THR A 83 -6.82 -51.04 -13.91
CA THR A 83 -7.91 -51.89 -14.38
C THR A 83 -8.96 -52.10 -13.30
N GLY A 84 -9.94 -51.19 -13.27
CA GLY A 84 -11.23 -51.39 -12.61
C GLY A 84 -11.47 -50.57 -11.34
N PRO A 85 -12.75 -50.37 -10.94
CA PRO A 85 -13.12 -49.75 -9.68
C PRO A 85 -12.73 -50.65 -8.49
N PRO A 86 -12.59 -50.09 -7.27
CA PRO A 86 -12.22 -50.85 -6.07
C PRO A 86 -13.18 -52.03 -5.82
N THR A 87 -12.61 -53.23 -5.70
CA THR A 87 -13.37 -54.45 -5.44
C THR A 87 -13.83 -54.53 -3.98
N GLY A 88 -15.01 -53.98 -3.71
CA GLY A 88 -15.82 -54.32 -2.53
C GLY A 88 -16.02 -53.18 -1.51
N PRO A 89 -17.21 -53.09 -0.89
CA PRO A 89 -17.43 -52.21 0.27
C PRO A 89 -16.69 -52.74 1.51
N PRO A 90 -16.48 -51.91 2.55
CA PRO A 90 -15.88 -52.35 3.80
C PRO A 90 -16.66 -53.52 4.43
N THR A 91 -15.93 -54.57 4.81
CA THR A 91 -16.48 -55.77 5.44
C THR A 91 -16.83 -55.54 6.90
N GLY A 92 -18.02 -54.97 7.15
CA GLY A 92 -18.67 -55.00 8.46
C GLY A 92 -19.36 -53.68 8.85
N PRO A 93 -20.62 -53.73 9.34
CA PRO A 93 -21.24 -52.57 10.00
C PRO A 93 -20.60 -52.33 11.38
N PRO A 94 -20.58 -51.07 11.88
CA PRO A 94 -20.28 -50.81 13.28
C PRO A 94 -21.29 -51.52 14.18
N SER A 95 -20.79 -52.13 15.25
CA SER A 95 -21.59 -52.95 16.16
C SER A 95 -22.40 -52.10 17.15
N GLY A 96 -23.65 -51.77 16.81
CA GLY A 96 -24.66 -51.37 17.78
C GLY A 96 -25.62 -50.26 17.31
N PRO A 97 -26.94 -50.37 17.54
CA PRO A 97 -27.87 -49.25 17.41
C PRO A 97 -27.75 -48.27 18.59
N PRO A 98 -28.09 -46.98 18.42
CA PRO A 98 -28.11 -46.02 19.52
C PRO A 98 -29.17 -46.39 20.57
N THR A 99 -28.78 -46.34 21.85
CA THR A 99 -29.68 -46.63 22.98
C THR A 99 -30.58 -45.44 23.31
N GLY A 100 -31.70 -45.31 22.58
CA GLY A 100 -32.88 -44.57 23.03
C GLY A 100 -33.45 -43.54 22.03
N PRO A 101 -34.79 -43.46 21.88
CA PRO A 101 -35.44 -42.38 21.15
C PRO A 101 -35.54 -41.10 22.00
N PRO A 102 -35.63 -39.90 21.38
CA PRO A 102 -35.82 -38.65 22.09
C PRO A 102 -37.19 -38.57 22.78
N LYS A 103 -37.23 -38.01 23.99
CA LYS A 103 -38.49 -37.76 24.71
C LYS A 103 -39.14 -36.45 24.26
N GLY A 104 -40.09 -36.57 23.32
CA GLY A 104 -41.21 -35.65 23.16
C GLY A 104 -41.04 -34.48 22.17
N PRO A 105 -42.15 -33.99 21.57
CA PRO A 105 -42.18 -32.77 20.76
C PRO A 105 -42.20 -31.51 21.65
N PRO A 106 -41.88 -30.32 21.11
CA PRO A 106 -41.87 -29.07 21.86
C PRO A 106 -43.27 -28.67 22.34
N GLN A 107 -43.36 -28.19 23.58
CA GLN A 107 -44.52 -27.43 24.04
C GLN A 107 -44.42 -25.99 23.55
N GLY A 108 -45.58 -25.33 23.38
CA GLY A 108 -45.72 -24.05 22.68
C GLY A 108 -45.14 -22.82 23.40
N PRO A 109 -45.35 -21.62 22.83
CA PRO A 109 -44.76 -20.39 23.35
C PRO A 109 -45.31 -20.01 24.74
N PRO A 110 -44.49 -19.41 25.62
CA PRO A 110 -44.98 -18.82 26.86
C PRO A 110 -45.81 -17.57 26.57
N SER A 111 -46.87 -17.38 27.36
CA SER A 111 -47.76 -16.22 27.32
C SER A 111 -47.20 -15.01 28.10
N ASP A 112 -47.88 -13.88 27.92
CA ASP A 112 -47.61 -12.51 28.41
C ASP A 112 -47.21 -12.34 29.91
N PRO A 113 -46.57 -11.20 30.26
CA PRO A 113 -45.97 -10.98 31.58
C PRO A 113 -46.98 -10.69 32.70
N PRO A 114 -46.62 -10.94 33.98
CA PRO A 114 -47.45 -10.63 35.13
C PRO A 114 -47.42 -9.15 35.52
N ALA A 115 -48.56 -8.63 35.99
CA ALA A 115 -48.70 -7.30 36.56
C ALA A 115 -48.79 -7.31 38.09
N VAL A 116 -48.04 -6.38 38.71
CA VAL A 116 -48.29 -5.55 39.92
C VAL A 116 -49.21 -6.05 41.06
N GLU A 117 -48.64 -6.05 42.28
CA GLU A 117 -49.21 -5.57 43.57
C GLU A 117 -48.00 -4.88 44.30
N GLU A 118 -47.93 -3.58 44.68
CA GLU A 118 -48.71 -2.71 45.60
C GLU A 118 -48.74 -3.21 47.07
N GLU A 119 -48.45 -2.46 48.15
CA GLU A 119 -48.21 -1.02 48.47
C GLU A 119 -47.15 -0.88 49.63
N PRO A 120 -47.05 0.15 50.55
CA PRO A 120 -47.55 1.56 50.58
C PRO A 120 -46.60 2.69 51.08
N ILE A 121 -46.89 3.93 50.62
CA ILE A 121 -47.03 5.23 51.33
C ILE A 121 -46.02 5.69 52.42
N GLU A 122 -45.39 6.87 52.24
CA GLU A 122 -45.56 8.11 53.07
C GLU A 122 -44.81 9.34 52.47
N GLU A 123 -45.52 10.47 52.29
CA GLU A 123 -44.95 11.83 52.10
C GLU A 123 -44.85 12.57 53.46
N PRO A 124 -44.20 13.77 53.57
CA PRO A 124 -44.95 15.03 53.32
C PRO A 124 -44.16 16.29 52.83
N GLU A 125 -44.93 17.21 52.22
CA GLU A 125 -44.87 18.70 52.31
C GLU A 125 -43.81 19.56 51.55
N SER A 126 -44.20 19.97 50.32
CA SER A 126 -44.44 21.35 49.83
C SER A 126 -43.67 22.60 50.36
N VAL A 127 -43.21 23.44 49.41
CA VAL A 127 -43.30 24.93 49.45
C VAL A 127 -43.70 25.45 48.04
N VAL A 128 -44.34 26.61 47.96
CA VAL A 128 -45.11 27.16 46.81
C VAL A 128 -44.46 28.45 46.26
N GLU A 129 -45.03 29.01 45.17
CA GLU A 129 -44.86 30.34 44.54
C GLU A 129 -43.99 30.41 43.26
N ASP A 130 -44.33 31.21 42.23
CA ASP A 130 -45.64 31.65 41.71
C ASP A 130 -45.42 32.15 40.25
N VAL A 131 -46.48 32.24 39.44
CA VAL A 131 -46.43 32.76 38.05
C VAL A 131 -47.15 34.10 37.96
N PRO A 132 -46.61 35.06 37.19
CA PRO A 132 -47.50 35.91 36.39
C PRO A 132 -47.08 36.00 34.91
N GLU A 133 -48.08 36.32 34.10
CA GLU A 133 -48.13 36.15 32.64
C GLU A 133 -48.19 37.52 31.91
N THR A 134 -47.84 37.54 30.61
CA THR A 134 -48.07 38.63 29.61
C THR A 134 -47.24 39.94 29.74
N PRO A 135 -47.19 40.84 28.72
CA PRO A 135 -47.64 40.75 27.31
C PRO A 135 -46.56 41.13 26.24
N PRO A 136 -46.81 40.94 24.92
CA PRO A 136 -45.98 41.44 23.81
C PRO A 136 -46.58 42.64 23.05
N GLU A 137 -45.75 43.52 22.47
CA GLU A 137 -46.04 44.53 21.39
C GLU A 137 -44.79 45.44 21.16
N PRO A 138 -44.70 46.32 20.13
CA PRO A 138 -45.12 46.21 18.72
C PRO A 138 -44.07 46.73 17.69
N VAL A 139 -44.16 46.36 16.41
CA VAL A 139 -43.81 47.22 15.24
C VAL A 139 -44.75 46.87 14.05
N GLN A 140 -45.03 47.85 13.17
CA GLN A 140 -46.17 47.89 12.23
C GLN A 140 -45.81 47.58 10.75
N GLU A 141 -46.86 47.58 9.92
CA GLU A 141 -47.01 47.58 8.44
C GLU A 141 -45.93 48.38 7.66
N GLU A 142 -45.68 48.20 6.35
CA GLU A 142 -46.55 47.97 5.16
C GLU A 142 -45.83 47.02 4.14
N SER A 143 -46.39 46.39 3.10
CA SER A 143 -47.73 46.40 2.45
C SER A 143 -47.94 45.13 1.57
N GLU A 144 -49.20 44.70 1.40
CA GLU A 144 -49.69 43.86 0.29
C GLU A 144 -49.74 44.69 -1.04
N PRO A 145 -49.88 44.12 -2.28
CA PRO A 145 -50.73 42.96 -2.65
C PRO A 145 -50.11 42.06 -3.79
N VAL A 146 -50.68 41.00 -4.39
CA VAL A 146 -51.82 40.05 -4.17
C VAL A 146 -51.67 38.86 -5.16
N GLN A 147 -52.08 37.63 -4.76
CA GLN A 147 -52.66 36.46 -5.49
C GLN A 147 -52.19 36.11 -6.94
N ASP A 148 -52.12 34.86 -7.42
CA ASP A 148 -53.00 33.70 -7.19
C ASP A 148 -52.24 32.33 -7.18
N GLU A 149 -52.71 31.42 -6.33
CA GLU A 149 -52.67 29.95 -6.51
C GLU A 149 -53.99 29.49 -7.22
N PRO A 150 -54.32 28.20 -7.50
CA PRO A 150 -53.64 26.93 -7.14
C PRO A 150 -53.58 25.80 -8.23
N VAL A 151 -52.68 24.84 -8.00
CA VAL A 151 -52.88 23.36 -7.97
C VAL A 151 -53.49 22.56 -9.16
N SER A 152 -52.58 21.81 -9.80
CA SER A 152 -52.57 20.35 -10.15
C SER A 152 -53.56 19.61 -11.09
N GLU A 153 -52.99 18.49 -11.55
CA GLU A 153 -53.56 17.19 -11.95
C GLU A 153 -53.68 16.81 -13.46
N GLU A 154 -53.17 15.60 -13.71
CA GLU A 154 -53.11 14.76 -14.93
C GLU A 154 -54.48 14.09 -15.25
N PRO A 155 -54.59 13.13 -16.20
CA PRO A 155 -53.92 12.94 -17.51
C PRO A 155 -54.93 12.61 -18.66
N GLU A 156 -54.47 12.44 -19.92
CA GLU A 156 -55.04 11.45 -20.87
C GLU A 156 -54.16 11.22 -22.13
N ALA A 157 -54.39 10.10 -22.86
CA ALA A 157 -53.64 9.62 -24.04
C ALA A 157 -54.17 10.23 -25.39
N VAL A 158 -53.77 9.92 -26.65
CA VAL A 158 -53.41 8.64 -27.35
C VAL A 158 -52.74 8.93 -28.73
N ASP A 159 -52.07 7.92 -29.34
CA ASP A 159 -51.83 7.68 -30.79
C ASP A 159 -51.03 8.71 -31.65
N GLU A 160 -50.40 8.43 -32.81
CA GLU A 160 -50.23 7.22 -33.68
C GLU A 160 -48.89 7.33 -34.50
N ALA A 161 -48.53 6.34 -35.32
CA ALA A 161 -47.39 6.34 -36.28
C ALA A 161 -47.90 6.03 -37.73
N PRO A 162 -47.12 5.67 -38.79
CA PRO A 162 -45.70 5.85 -39.20
C PRO A 162 -45.56 6.35 -40.70
N GLU A 163 -44.55 5.86 -41.46
CA GLU A 163 -44.25 6.01 -42.92
C GLU A 163 -43.45 7.26 -43.36
N SER A 164 -42.41 7.21 -44.21
CA SER A 164 -42.23 6.40 -45.45
C SER A 164 -40.76 6.21 -45.89
N GLU A 165 -40.52 5.17 -46.71
CA GLU A 165 -39.27 4.83 -47.43
C GLU A 165 -39.49 5.01 -48.97
N PRO A 166 -38.46 5.19 -49.83
CA PRO A 166 -37.87 4.01 -50.52
C PRO A 166 -36.39 4.11 -51.05
N GLU A 167 -35.65 2.99 -50.92
CA GLU A 167 -34.81 2.24 -51.91
C GLU A 167 -34.28 2.83 -53.27
N PRO A 168 -33.31 2.18 -54.00
CA PRO A 168 -32.07 1.44 -53.65
C PRO A 168 -30.89 1.74 -54.68
N PRO A 169 -29.95 0.85 -55.09
CA PRO A 169 -28.79 0.22 -54.39
C PRO A 169 -27.41 0.36 -55.13
N ALA A 170 -26.35 -0.24 -54.52
CA ALA A 170 -25.02 -0.56 -55.08
C ALA A 170 -24.03 0.64 -55.28
N GLU A 171 -22.70 0.52 -55.20
CA GLU A 171 -21.79 -0.62 -55.47
C GLU A 171 -20.47 -0.55 -54.63
N GLU A 172 -19.80 -1.71 -54.53
CA GLU A 172 -18.36 -1.98 -54.23
C GLU A 172 -17.64 -1.50 -52.95
N VAL A 173 -16.68 -2.34 -52.55
CA VAL A 173 -15.86 -2.26 -51.33
C VAL A 173 -14.46 -1.75 -51.68
N ALA A 174 -13.99 -0.69 -51.01
CA ALA A 174 -12.57 -0.32 -50.99
C ALA A 174 -12.17 0.14 -49.58
N SER A 175 -11.05 -0.39 -49.09
CA SER A 175 -10.51 -0.14 -47.76
C SER A 175 -9.88 1.24 -47.64
N GLU A 176 -10.19 1.97 -46.57
CA GLU A 176 -9.34 3.06 -46.07
C GLU A 176 -9.12 2.91 -44.55
N VAL A 177 -7.94 3.35 -44.10
CA VAL A 177 -7.37 3.04 -42.79
C VAL A 177 -7.61 4.24 -41.87
N ILE A 178 -8.45 4.10 -40.85
CA ILE A 178 -8.56 5.13 -39.81
C ILE A 178 -7.42 4.92 -38.82
N ALA A 179 -6.42 5.80 -38.90
CA ALA A 179 -5.31 5.83 -37.97
C ALA A 179 -5.76 6.31 -36.58
N THR A 180 -5.11 5.75 -35.55
CA THR A 180 -5.18 6.19 -34.16
C THR A 180 -4.87 7.68 -34.02
N GLU A 181 -5.69 8.41 -33.25
CA GLU A 181 -5.32 9.75 -32.77
C GLU A 181 -4.19 9.64 -31.73
N THR A 182 -3.13 10.40 -31.96
CA THR A 182 -1.98 10.54 -31.05
C THR A 182 -2.17 11.82 -30.20
N PRO A 183 -1.96 11.80 -28.88
CA PRO A 183 -1.95 13.02 -28.08
C PRO A 183 -0.76 13.93 -28.47
N PRO A 184 -0.88 15.26 -28.29
CA PRO A 184 0.15 16.20 -28.73
C PRO A 184 1.44 16.11 -27.90
N VAL A 185 2.57 16.25 -28.60
CA VAL A 185 3.91 16.37 -28.02
C VAL A 185 4.00 17.70 -27.26
N ILE A 186 4.51 17.64 -26.02
CA ILE A 186 4.93 18.84 -25.27
C ILE A 186 6.43 18.99 -25.49
N GLU A 187 6.82 20.04 -26.21
CA GLU A 187 8.24 20.42 -26.36
C GLU A 187 8.70 21.15 -25.10
N GLU A 188 9.79 20.68 -24.48
CA GLU A 188 10.39 21.30 -23.30
C GLU A 188 11.29 22.46 -23.72
N GLU A 189 10.76 23.68 -23.65
CA GLU A 189 11.47 24.90 -24.06
C GLU A 189 12.56 25.30 -23.04
N VAL A 190 13.83 25.20 -23.45
CA VAL A 190 14.98 25.60 -22.63
C VAL A 190 15.05 27.13 -22.53
N PRO A 191 15.10 27.74 -21.33
CA PRO A 191 15.13 29.19 -21.23
C PRO A 191 16.51 29.76 -21.62
N GLU A 192 16.54 30.57 -22.68
CA GLU A 192 17.70 31.38 -23.08
C GLU A 192 17.98 32.52 -22.08
N PRO A 193 19.25 32.95 -21.91
CA PRO A 193 19.62 34.02 -20.99
C PRO A 193 19.23 35.40 -21.55
N VAL A 194 18.63 36.24 -20.69
CA VAL A 194 18.15 37.57 -21.08
C VAL A 194 19.33 38.54 -21.29
N ASP A 195 19.53 38.96 -22.54
CA ASP A 195 20.42 40.08 -22.90
C ASP A 195 19.78 41.42 -22.51
N VAL A 196 20.55 42.30 -21.85
CA VAL A 196 20.10 43.62 -21.43
C VAL A 196 21.01 44.69 -22.02
N GLY A 197 20.70 45.08 -23.26
CA GLY A 197 21.30 46.22 -23.93
C GLY A 197 20.99 47.57 -23.23
N PRO A 198 21.86 48.58 -23.39
CA PRO A 198 21.87 49.78 -22.55
C PRO A 198 20.89 50.87 -23.03
N VAL A 199 20.62 51.88 -22.19
CA VAL A 199 20.74 53.33 -22.54
C VAL A 199 20.27 54.31 -21.43
N LYS A 200 21.09 55.37 -21.25
CA LYS A 200 20.85 56.72 -20.69
C LYS A 200 20.95 57.03 -19.19
N GLU A 201 21.76 58.07 -18.98
CA GLU A 201 22.02 58.81 -17.76
C GLU A 201 20.87 59.78 -17.43
N ASP A 202 20.66 60.04 -16.14
CA ASP A 202 20.04 61.27 -15.64
C ASP A 202 21.03 61.95 -14.68
N ASN A 203 21.25 63.25 -14.87
CA ASN A 203 22.38 63.99 -14.32
C ASN A 203 21.91 65.14 -13.40
N PRO A 204 22.43 65.31 -12.17
CA PRO A 204 22.23 66.51 -11.37
C PRO A 204 23.33 67.56 -11.63
N PRO A 205 23.06 68.87 -11.49
CA PRO A 205 23.93 69.92 -12.03
C PRO A 205 25.08 70.36 -11.10
N GLU A 206 26.25 70.52 -11.71
CA GLU A 206 27.11 71.72 -11.65
C GLU A 206 27.44 72.33 -10.27
N GLU A 207 28.58 71.91 -9.68
CA GLU A 207 29.50 72.87 -9.05
C GLU A 207 30.86 72.79 -9.77
N ALA A 208 31.41 73.97 -10.09
CA ALA A 208 32.64 74.09 -10.85
C ALA A 208 33.88 73.82 -9.98
N LEU A 209 34.96 73.35 -10.61
CA LEU A 209 36.29 73.94 -10.47
C LEU A 209 37.21 73.47 -11.61
N ILE A 210 38.17 74.32 -11.96
CA ILE A 210 39.09 74.16 -13.10
C ILE A 210 40.50 73.99 -12.54
N GLU A 211 41.30 73.06 -13.07
CA GLU A 211 42.70 73.22 -13.54
C GLU A 211 43.43 71.87 -13.64
N GLU A 212 44.52 71.87 -14.44
CA GLU A 212 45.20 70.67 -14.97
C GLU A 212 46.34 70.14 -14.03
N PRO A 213 47.34 69.35 -14.48
CA PRO A 213 47.45 67.94 -14.09
C PRO A 213 48.68 67.64 -13.22
N ILE A 214 48.62 66.58 -12.39
CA ILE A 214 49.82 66.12 -11.66
C ILE A 214 49.96 64.60 -11.64
N ALA A 215 51.08 64.17 -12.23
CA ALA A 215 51.84 62.92 -12.04
C ALA A 215 51.19 61.69 -11.38
N ALA A 216 51.07 60.63 -12.20
CA ALA A 216 51.46 59.25 -11.91
C ALA A 216 51.57 58.79 -10.44
N GLU A 217 50.59 57.99 -10.01
CA GLU A 217 50.85 56.85 -9.13
C GLU A 217 50.45 55.55 -9.84
N GLU A 218 51.30 54.54 -9.77
CA GLU A 218 51.03 53.20 -10.30
C GLU A 218 49.94 52.53 -9.46
N HIS A 219 48.82 52.16 -10.07
CA HIS A 219 47.84 51.29 -9.43
C HIS A 219 47.62 49.99 -10.21
N ALA A 220 48.28 48.95 -9.70
CA ALA A 220 47.93 47.53 -9.72
C ALA A 220 47.42 46.93 -11.04
N GLU A 221 48.25 46.05 -11.63
CA GLU A 221 47.72 44.90 -12.38
C GLU A 221 46.84 44.07 -11.44
N GLU A 222 45.60 43.78 -11.84
CA GLU A 222 44.80 42.74 -11.18
C GLU A 222 45.43 41.36 -11.43
N PRO A 223 45.51 40.48 -10.42
CA PRO A 223 46.15 39.18 -10.56
C PRO A 223 45.33 38.23 -11.46
N PRO A 224 45.93 37.13 -11.97
CA PRO A 224 45.31 36.24 -12.96
C PRO A 224 44.27 35.29 -12.32
N VAL A 225 43.16 35.82 -11.81
CA VAL A 225 42.12 35.02 -11.10
C VAL A 225 41.12 34.37 -12.07
N ASP A 226 40.96 34.90 -13.29
CA ASP A 226 39.95 34.41 -14.24
C ASP A 226 40.32 33.07 -14.90
N ALA A 227 41.58 32.86 -15.29
CA ALA A 227 41.99 31.63 -15.99
C ALA A 227 41.87 30.37 -15.10
N ASP A 228 42.23 30.48 -13.82
CA ASP A 228 42.06 29.38 -12.86
C ASP A 228 40.57 29.12 -12.57
N ARG A 229 39.75 30.18 -12.57
CA ARG A 229 38.29 30.10 -12.41
C ARG A 229 37.63 29.46 -13.63
N GLU A 230 38.03 29.81 -14.84
CA GLU A 230 37.57 29.19 -16.09
C GLU A 230 37.95 27.71 -16.15
N MET A 231 39.17 27.36 -15.71
CA MET A 231 39.62 25.97 -15.65
C MET A 231 38.82 25.12 -14.64
N GLU A 232 38.52 25.67 -13.45
CA GLU A 232 37.66 24.98 -12.48
C GLU A 232 36.21 24.92 -12.95
N ILE A 233 35.68 25.95 -13.62
CA ILE A 233 34.34 25.89 -14.26
C ILE A 233 34.31 24.77 -15.31
N ALA A 234 35.30 24.69 -16.21
CA ALA A 234 35.36 23.64 -17.22
C ALA A 234 35.45 22.24 -16.60
N ARG A 235 36.22 22.09 -15.52
CA ARG A 235 36.32 20.84 -14.75
C ARG A 235 35.01 20.47 -14.07
N LEU A 236 34.33 21.42 -13.43
CA LEU A 236 33.02 21.21 -12.80
C LEU A 236 31.95 20.88 -13.84
N THR A 237 31.96 21.52 -15.01
CA THR A 237 31.07 21.18 -16.13
C THR A 237 31.30 19.75 -16.62
N ALA A 238 32.55 19.33 -16.79
CA ALA A 238 32.88 17.95 -17.17
C ALA A 238 32.45 16.93 -16.10
N GLU A 239 32.58 17.27 -14.81
CA GLU A 239 32.11 16.40 -13.71
C GLU A 239 30.58 16.36 -13.62
N ILE A 240 29.87 17.47 -13.83
CA ILE A 240 28.40 17.50 -13.94
C ILE A 240 27.93 16.61 -15.09
N GLU A 241 28.59 16.67 -16.25
CA GLU A 241 28.22 15.84 -17.40
C GLU A 241 28.50 14.35 -17.14
N ARG A 242 29.62 14.03 -16.46
CA ARG A 242 29.93 12.67 -15.99
C ARG A 242 28.87 12.16 -15.00
N LEU A 243 28.41 13.01 -14.08
CA LEU A 243 27.37 12.68 -13.11
C LEU A 243 26.00 12.48 -13.78
N ARG A 244 25.65 13.31 -14.77
CA ARG A 244 24.45 13.15 -15.59
C ARG A 244 24.45 11.84 -16.37
N GLY A 245 25.55 11.52 -17.07
CA GLY A 245 25.69 10.24 -17.76
C GLY A 245 25.60 9.03 -16.81
N SER A 246 26.18 9.16 -15.61
CA SER A 246 26.07 8.14 -14.56
C SER A 246 24.67 8.01 -13.97
N LEU A 247 23.86 9.08 -13.96
CA LEU A 247 22.48 9.08 -13.49
C LEU A 247 21.55 8.42 -14.52
N VAL A 248 21.71 8.74 -15.81
CA VAL A 248 20.93 8.11 -16.89
C VAL A 248 21.17 6.61 -16.93
N GLY A 249 22.43 6.16 -16.94
CA GLY A 249 22.74 4.72 -16.91
C GLY A 249 22.30 4.03 -15.61
N ALA A 250 22.17 4.75 -14.49
CA ALA A 250 21.57 4.20 -13.28
C ALA A 250 20.05 4.08 -13.38
N ALA A 251 19.36 5.02 -14.04
CA ALA A 251 17.92 4.95 -14.29
C ALA A 251 17.57 3.77 -15.20
N GLU A 252 18.29 3.58 -16.32
CA GLU A 252 18.11 2.44 -17.23
C GLU A 252 18.22 1.08 -16.51
N VAL A 253 19.24 0.92 -15.65
CA VAL A 253 19.43 -0.31 -14.86
C VAL A 253 18.34 -0.49 -13.80
N ILE A 254 17.81 0.59 -13.22
CA ILE A 254 16.68 0.51 -12.28
C ILE A 254 15.40 0.09 -13.01
N GLU A 255 15.13 0.65 -14.18
CA GLU A 255 13.97 0.32 -15.02
C GLU A 255 14.02 -1.15 -15.46
N GLU A 256 15.16 -1.67 -15.93
CA GLU A 256 15.33 -3.10 -16.28
C GLU A 256 15.07 -4.04 -15.08
N ILE A 257 15.45 -3.62 -13.87
CA ILE A 257 15.19 -4.37 -12.62
C ILE A 257 13.73 -4.24 -12.16
N GLU A 258 13.05 -3.12 -12.46
CA GLU A 258 11.67 -2.87 -12.05
C GLU A 258 10.62 -3.39 -13.05
N GLU A 259 10.96 -3.50 -14.33
CA GLU A 259 10.10 -4.05 -15.40
C GLU A 259 10.52 -5.45 -15.85
N THR A 260 11.26 -6.19 -15.01
CA THR A 260 11.63 -7.59 -15.32
C THR A 260 10.37 -8.42 -15.61
N PRO A 261 10.27 -9.09 -16.78
CA PRO A 261 9.06 -9.80 -17.20
C PRO A 261 8.82 -11.02 -16.32
N MET A 262 7.74 -10.98 -15.54
CA MET A 262 7.40 -12.03 -14.57
C MET A 262 6.77 -13.26 -15.26
N PRO A 263 7.10 -14.49 -14.84
CA PRO A 263 6.40 -15.68 -15.31
C PRO A 263 4.97 -15.78 -14.72
N PRO A 264 4.04 -16.47 -15.39
CA PRO A 264 2.71 -16.74 -14.83
C PRO A 264 2.80 -17.71 -13.64
N VAL A 265 1.92 -17.55 -12.64
CA VAL A 265 1.82 -18.48 -11.51
C VAL A 265 0.71 -19.48 -11.77
N VAL A 266 1.03 -20.77 -11.72
CA VAL A 266 0.04 -21.84 -11.74
C VAL A 266 -0.16 -22.36 -10.31
N LEU A 267 -1.37 -22.21 -9.80
CA LEU A 267 -1.82 -22.67 -8.49
C LEU A 267 -2.90 -23.77 -8.68
N ASP A 268 -3.46 -24.28 -7.58
CA ASP A 268 -4.47 -25.34 -7.62
C ASP A 268 -5.77 -24.88 -8.31
N ASN A 269 -5.91 -25.21 -9.60
CA ASN A 269 -6.99 -24.82 -10.51
C ASN A 269 -7.09 -23.31 -10.80
N ILE A 270 -6.01 -22.56 -10.60
CA ILE A 270 -5.96 -21.09 -10.76
C ILE A 270 -4.70 -20.73 -11.56
N VAL A 271 -4.82 -19.84 -12.54
CA VAL A 271 -3.66 -19.32 -13.30
C VAL A 271 -3.61 -17.81 -13.13
N VAL A 272 -2.60 -17.30 -12.42
CA VAL A 272 -2.37 -15.86 -12.30
C VAL A 272 -1.56 -15.38 -13.52
N PRO A 273 -2.09 -14.46 -14.34
CA PRO A 273 -1.39 -13.94 -15.51
C PRO A 273 -0.08 -13.20 -15.19
N PRO A 274 0.89 -13.16 -16.13
CA PRO A 274 2.17 -12.47 -15.95
C PRO A 274 2.06 -11.01 -15.49
N HIS A 275 1.09 -10.27 -16.03
CA HIS A 275 0.91 -8.86 -15.74
C HIS A 275 0.46 -8.63 -14.28
N ILE A 276 -0.40 -9.48 -13.72
CA ILE A 276 -0.80 -9.39 -12.31
C ILE A 276 0.41 -9.64 -11.39
N VAL A 277 1.27 -10.60 -11.73
CA VAL A 277 2.50 -10.87 -10.97
C VAL A 277 3.44 -9.67 -11.03
N ALA A 278 3.56 -9.03 -12.19
CA ALA A 278 4.35 -7.81 -12.38
C ALA A 278 3.78 -6.62 -11.58
N ASP A 279 2.46 -6.40 -11.60
CA ASP A 279 1.81 -5.34 -10.80
C ASP A 279 2.02 -5.55 -9.30
N PHE A 280 1.83 -6.76 -8.80
CA PHE A 280 2.13 -7.09 -7.40
C PHE A 280 3.59 -6.77 -7.06
N ALA A 281 4.55 -7.13 -7.91
CA ALA A 281 5.97 -6.88 -7.69
C ALA A 281 6.33 -5.38 -7.77
N ARG A 282 5.73 -4.64 -8.71
CA ARG A 282 5.84 -3.17 -8.85
C ARG A 282 5.34 -2.47 -7.59
N LEU A 283 4.12 -2.78 -7.15
CA LEU A 283 3.55 -2.21 -5.93
C LEU A 283 4.33 -2.60 -4.68
N GLY A 284 4.81 -3.84 -4.58
CA GLY A 284 5.64 -4.30 -3.46
C GLY A 284 6.95 -3.51 -3.32
N ARG A 285 7.59 -3.14 -4.44
CA ARG A 285 8.72 -2.21 -4.47
C ARG A 285 8.32 -0.80 -4.07
N GLN A 286 7.22 -0.27 -4.61
CA GLN A 286 6.76 1.09 -4.33
C GLN A 286 6.35 1.29 -2.86
N LEU A 287 5.56 0.37 -2.29
CA LEU A 287 5.19 0.34 -0.87
C LEU A 287 6.43 0.38 0.04
N SER A 288 7.50 -0.33 -0.34
CA SER A 288 8.75 -0.33 0.43
C SER A 288 9.56 0.95 0.25
N ARG A 289 9.48 1.62 -0.91
CA ARG A 289 10.12 2.91 -1.19
C ARG A 289 9.46 4.04 -0.39
N GLU A 290 8.13 4.02 -0.29
CA GLU A 290 7.34 4.97 0.50
C GLU A 290 7.35 4.67 2.01
N GLY A 291 7.93 3.54 2.42
CA GLY A 291 8.09 3.17 3.84
C GLY A 291 6.81 2.66 4.51
N LEU A 292 5.77 2.38 3.73
CA LEU A 292 4.47 1.82 4.17
C LEU A 292 4.59 0.35 4.61
N VAL A 293 5.61 -0.36 4.13
CA VAL A 293 5.94 -1.74 4.49
C VAL A 293 7.45 -1.90 4.72
N LYS A 294 7.87 -2.85 5.56
CA LYS A 294 9.28 -3.13 5.87
C LYS A 294 9.54 -4.62 6.06
N GLY A 295 10.57 -5.16 5.42
CA GLY A 295 10.88 -6.59 5.51
C GLY A 295 9.72 -7.44 4.99
N THR A 296 9.10 -8.23 5.87
CA THR A 296 7.93 -9.08 5.58
C THR A 296 6.62 -8.54 6.15
N MET A 297 6.60 -7.26 6.55
CA MET A 297 5.42 -6.57 7.08
C MET A 297 4.46 -6.18 5.97
N GLY A 298 3.15 -6.25 6.25
CA GLY A 298 2.10 -5.91 5.29
C GLY A 298 1.84 -6.97 4.22
N ALA A 299 0.78 -6.77 3.44
CA ALA A 299 0.31 -7.69 2.42
C ALA A 299 -0.44 -6.98 1.29
N ILE A 300 -0.44 -7.58 0.10
CA ILE A 300 -1.17 -7.09 -1.08
C ILE A 300 -2.21 -8.14 -1.46
N SER A 301 -3.38 -7.71 -1.93
CA SER A 301 -4.43 -8.60 -2.42
C SER A 301 -5.34 -7.90 -3.42
N MET A 302 -5.96 -8.68 -4.31
CA MET A 302 -7.03 -8.22 -5.19
C MET A 302 -7.95 -9.38 -5.57
N LEU A 303 -9.15 -9.05 -6.06
CA LEU A 303 -9.98 -10.00 -6.78
C LEU A 303 -9.41 -10.21 -8.19
N HIS A 304 -9.46 -11.44 -8.71
CA HIS A 304 -9.01 -11.72 -10.07
C HIS A 304 -9.90 -10.99 -11.08
N PRO A 305 -9.35 -10.21 -12.04
CA PRO A 305 -10.15 -9.43 -12.99
C PRO A 305 -10.98 -10.33 -13.92
N ASP A 306 -10.40 -11.40 -14.45
CA ASP A 306 -11.05 -12.28 -15.42
C ASP A 306 -11.87 -13.44 -14.81
N GLU A 307 -11.63 -13.80 -13.53
CA GLU A 307 -12.23 -14.97 -12.86
C GLU A 307 -12.98 -14.54 -11.59
N PRO A 308 -14.30 -14.25 -11.68
CA PRO A 308 -15.08 -13.81 -10.54
C PRO A 308 -15.10 -14.82 -9.38
N GLY A 309 -15.04 -14.33 -8.15
CA GLY A 309 -15.04 -15.18 -6.95
C GLY A 309 -13.67 -15.78 -6.60
N LEU A 310 -12.59 -15.33 -7.25
CA LEU A 310 -11.21 -15.68 -6.92
C LEU A 310 -10.49 -14.49 -6.27
N MET A 311 -9.76 -14.75 -5.18
CA MET A 311 -8.86 -13.79 -4.55
C MET A 311 -7.40 -14.18 -4.76
N ILE A 312 -6.57 -13.22 -5.15
CA ILE A 312 -5.11 -13.31 -5.27
C ILE A 312 -4.50 -12.50 -4.12
N SER A 313 -3.46 -13.02 -3.49
CA SER A 313 -2.72 -12.29 -2.45
C SER A 313 -1.24 -12.67 -2.43
N THR A 314 -0.44 -11.83 -1.77
CA THR A 314 0.92 -12.15 -1.38
C THR A 314 0.97 -13.34 -0.42
N ARG A 315 2.04 -14.13 -0.51
CA ARG A 315 2.32 -15.24 0.39
C ARG A 315 2.77 -14.74 1.75
N HIS A 316 2.38 -15.44 2.80
CA HIS A 316 2.84 -15.18 4.17
C HIS A 316 4.36 -15.13 4.27
N SER A 317 4.90 -14.13 4.98
CA SER A 317 6.34 -13.90 5.20
C SER A 317 7.18 -13.67 3.93
N THR A 318 6.57 -13.30 2.80
CA THR A 318 7.34 -12.82 1.64
C THR A 318 7.77 -11.35 1.83
N MET A 319 8.97 -11.01 1.37
CA MET A 319 9.45 -9.63 1.34
C MET A 319 8.89 -8.89 0.12
N LEU A 320 7.94 -7.96 0.34
CA LEU A 320 7.24 -7.25 -0.74
C LEU A 320 8.19 -6.47 -1.67
N ALA A 321 9.27 -5.91 -1.12
CA ALA A 321 10.31 -5.21 -1.90
C ALA A 321 11.08 -6.10 -2.89
N ARG A 322 10.95 -7.43 -2.78
CA ARG A 322 11.60 -8.45 -3.63
C ARG A 322 10.60 -9.53 -4.05
N LEU A 323 9.34 -9.13 -4.24
CA LEU A 323 8.25 -10.04 -4.57
C LEU A 323 8.47 -10.65 -5.96
N ASP A 324 8.44 -11.98 -6.01
CA ASP A 324 8.54 -12.82 -7.19
C ASP A 324 7.25 -13.64 -7.40
N GLU A 325 7.18 -14.44 -8.46
CA GLU A 325 6.04 -15.32 -8.75
C GLU A 325 5.78 -16.32 -7.62
N ARG A 326 6.83 -16.68 -6.89
CA ARG A 326 6.82 -17.66 -5.79
C ARG A 326 6.22 -17.07 -4.52
N GLY A 327 6.20 -15.74 -4.43
CA GLY A 327 5.54 -14.96 -3.39
C GLY A 327 4.06 -14.71 -3.60
N ILE A 328 3.41 -15.33 -4.59
CA ILE A 328 1.96 -15.23 -4.82
C ILE A 328 1.23 -16.50 -4.31
N VAL A 329 0.00 -16.29 -3.86
CA VAL A 329 -1.01 -17.32 -3.51
C VAL A 329 -2.39 -16.84 -3.97
N GLY A 330 -3.34 -17.77 -4.08
CA GLY A 330 -4.70 -17.48 -4.52
C GLY A 330 -5.65 -18.59 -4.14
N GLY A 331 -6.94 -18.26 -4.01
CA GLY A 331 -7.97 -19.18 -3.55
C GLY A 331 -9.38 -18.57 -3.65
N PRO A 332 -10.42 -19.42 -3.63
CA PRO A 332 -11.80 -18.96 -3.80
C PRO A 332 -12.24 -18.05 -2.66
N LEU A 333 -12.91 -16.96 -3.01
CA LEU A 333 -13.47 -15.97 -2.09
C LEU A 333 -14.55 -16.62 -1.21
N GLY A 334 -14.45 -16.46 0.11
CA GLY A 334 -15.32 -17.12 1.08
C GLY A 334 -14.92 -18.56 1.39
N GLY A 335 -13.88 -19.09 0.73
CA GLY A 335 -13.35 -20.42 0.98
C GLY A 335 -12.45 -20.51 2.22
N ASN A 336 -11.81 -21.67 2.41
CA ASN A 336 -10.73 -21.78 3.39
C ASN A 336 -9.44 -21.11 2.84
N PRO A 337 -8.61 -20.47 3.69
CA PRO A 337 -7.34 -19.90 3.23
C PRO A 337 -6.46 -20.94 2.52
N PRO A 338 -5.91 -20.64 1.33
CA PRO A 338 -5.01 -21.54 0.63
C PRO A 338 -3.69 -21.72 1.39
N ARG A 339 -2.95 -22.78 1.08
CA ARG A 339 -1.67 -23.07 1.75
C ARG A 339 -0.65 -21.94 1.50
N GLY A 340 -0.20 -21.30 2.58
CA GLY A 340 0.73 -20.17 2.51
C GLY A 340 0.06 -18.81 2.41
N ALA A 341 -1.28 -18.74 2.54
CA ALA A 341 -1.99 -17.51 2.80
C ALA A 341 -1.42 -16.74 4.00
N ILE A 342 -1.48 -15.41 3.92
CA ILE A 342 -1.26 -14.47 5.02
C ILE A 342 -2.18 -14.77 6.22
N GLY A 343 -1.77 -14.37 7.43
CA GLY A 343 -2.57 -14.62 8.65
C GLY A 343 -3.91 -13.86 8.61
N GLU A 344 -3.90 -12.72 7.95
CA GLU A 344 -4.97 -11.76 7.79
C GLU A 344 -5.90 -12.10 6.60
N TRP A 345 -5.78 -13.30 6.00
CA TRP A 345 -6.53 -13.68 4.78
C TRP A 345 -8.02 -13.39 4.88
N LYS A 346 -8.64 -13.69 6.02
CA LYS A 346 -10.08 -13.45 6.25
C LYS A 346 -10.43 -11.96 6.37
N VAL A 347 -9.51 -11.14 6.88
CA VAL A 347 -9.67 -9.68 6.89
C VAL A 347 -9.67 -9.15 5.45
N HIS A 348 -8.67 -9.55 4.65
CA HIS A 348 -8.59 -9.18 3.24
C HIS A 348 -9.82 -9.65 2.43
N GLU A 349 -10.27 -10.88 2.64
CA GLU A 349 -11.47 -11.44 2.01
C GLU A 349 -12.73 -10.62 2.29
N VAL A 350 -12.97 -10.26 3.56
CA VAL A 350 -14.12 -9.45 3.98
C VAL A 350 -14.03 -8.04 3.41
N LEU A 351 -12.87 -7.39 3.48
CA LEU A 351 -12.66 -6.04 2.94
C LEU A 351 -12.89 -5.99 1.43
N LEU A 352 -12.30 -6.92 0.68
CA LEU A 352 -12.46 -7.01 -0.77
C LEU A 352 -13.91 -7.29 -1.17
N ALA A 353 -14.60 -8.21 -0.47
CA ALA A 353 -16.00 -8.49 -0.70
C ALA A 353 -16.89 -7.27 -0.43
N SER A 354 -16.66 -6.54 0.67
CA SER A 354 -17.40 -5.32 0.99
C SER A 354 -17.18 -4.22 -0.07
N VAL A 355 -15.96 -4.03 -0.55
CA VAL A 355 -15.63 -3.02 -1.57
C VAL A 355 -16.24 -3.36 -2.92
N ALA A 356 -16.06 -4.61 -3.36
CA ALA A 356 -16.64 -5.11 -4.60
C ALA A 356 -18.16 -4.96 -4.63
N ALA A 357 -18.85 -5.29 -3.54
CA ALA A 357 -20.30 -5.24 -3.44
C ALA A 357 -20.88 -3.82 -3.25
N LEU A 358 -20.21 -2.96 -2.46
CA LEU A 358 -20.80 -1.70 -1.99
C LEU A 358 -20.22 -0.42 -2.62
N ALA A 359 -19.04 -0.49 -3.23
CA ALA A 359 -18.33 0.69 -3.71
C ALA A 359 -17.94 0.65 -5.20
N THR A 360 -17.53 -0.51 -5.72
CA THR A 360 -16.88 -0.60 -7.05
C THR A 360 -17.64 -1.43 -8.08
N GLY A 361 -18.61 -2.25 -7.66
CA GLY A 361 -19.43 -3.07 -8.55
C GLY A 361 -18.70 -4.30 -9.13
N GLY A 362 -17.55 -4.70 -8.57
CA GLY A 362 -16.83 -5.91 -8.98
C GLY A 362 -15.34 -5.86 -8.64
N PRO A 363 -14.51 -5.05 -9.35
CA PRO A 363 -13.08 -4.99 -9.12
C PRO A 363 -12.75 -4.46 -7.72
N ALA A 364 -11.88 -5.14 -6.99
CA ALA A 364 -11.42 -4.67 -5.68
C ALA A 364 -9.96 -5.06 -5.43
N ALA A 365 -9.23 -4.19 -4.75
CA ALA A 365 -7.89 -4.40 -4.24
C ALA A 365 -7.78 -3.91 -2.79
N CYS A 366 -6.92 -4.55 -2.01
CA CYS A 366 -6.67 -4.25 -0.61
C CYS A 366 -5.18 -4.40 -0.30
N ILE A 367 -4.62 -3.37 0.33
CA ILE A 367 -3.24 -3.31 0.81
C ILE A 367 -3.26 -3.18 2.32
N HIS A 368 -2.65 -4.13 3.00
CA HIS A 368 -2.31 -4.01 4.42
C HIS A 368 -0.95 -3.33 4.54
N MET A 369 -0.98 -2.10 5.02
CA MET A 369 0.19 -1.26 5.28
C MET A 369 0.47 -1.18 6.78
N GLN A 370 1.75 -1.18 7.15
CA GLN A 370 2.19 -1.09 8.55
C GLN A 370 3.08 0.14 8.72
N GLY A 371 2.57 1.27 8.21
CA GLY A 371 3.20 2.57 8.31
C GLY A 371 3.41 3.00 9.77
N PRO A 372 4.58 3.54 10.14
CA PRO A 372 4.93 3.83 11.52
C PRO A 372 4.00 4.86 12.18
N TYR A 373 3.51 5.86 11.44
CA TYR A 373 2.67 6.92 11.98
C TYR A 373 1.25 6.45 12.21
N THR A 374 0.62 5.76 11.25
CA THR A 374 -0.72 5.19 11.45
C THR A 374 -0.71 4.13 12.55
N THR A 375 0.31 3.27 12.57
CA THR A 375 0.45 2.24 13.62
C THR A 375 0.65 2.89 14.99
N ALA A 376 1.53 3.89 15.13
CA ALA A 376 1.74 4.59 16.40
C ALA A 376 0.51 5.36 16.88
N ALA A 377 -0.21 6.04 15.98
CA ALA A 377 -1.48 6.71 16.30
C ALA A 377 -2.54 5.70 16.78
N SER A 378 -2.64 4.54 16.14
CA SER A 378 -3.59 3.49 16.53
C SER A 378 -3.38 3.00 17.96
N CYS A 379 -2.15 3.02 18.49
CA CYS A 379 -1.84 2.54 19.84
C CYS A 379 -2.43 3.41 20.99
N GLU A 380 -2.98 4.60 20.69
CA GLU A 380 -3.68 5.44 21.66
C GLU A 380 -5.04 4.84 22.03
N LYS A 381 -5.16 4.21 23.22
CA LYS A 381 -6.32 3.40 23.62
C LYS A 381 -7.68 4.08 23.47
N ASP A 382 -7.77 5.38 23.78
CA ASP A 382 -9.03 6.14 23.73
C ASP A 382 -9.39 6.60 22.31
N LEU A 383 -8.50 6.35 21.34
CA LEU A 383 -8.69 6.67 19.92
C LEU A 383 -9.43 5.52 19.22
N ILE A 384 -10.70 5.78 18.89
CA ILE A 384 -11.60 4.86 18.15
C ILE A 384 -11.91 5.42 16.75
N LEU A 385 -11.95 6.74 16.62
CA LEU A 385 -12.21 7.44 15.36
C LEU A 385 -11.14 8.51 15.15
N VAL A 386 -10.57 8.56 13.95
CA VAL A 386 -9.64 9.60 13.53
C VAL A 386 -10.18 10.27 12.28
N GLN A 387 -10.06 11.60 12.23
CA GLN A 387 -10.22 12.36 11.01
C GLN A 387 -8.88 13.04 10.71
N PRO A 388 -8.32 12.90 9.49
CA PRO A 388 -7.21 13.71 9.03
C PRO A 388 -7.44 15.20 9.27
N ILE A 389 -6.37 15.95 9.49
CA ILE A 389 -6.43 17.39 9.78
C ILE A 389 -6.08 18.24 8.57
N ASP A 390 -5.29 17.68 7.65
CA ASP A 390 -4.95 18.25 6.35
C ASP A 390 -6.14 18.20 5.37
N VAL A 391 -6.08 19.02 4.33
CA VAL A 391 -7.19 19.19 3.38
C VAL A 391 -7.41 17.94 2.53
N LEU A 392 -6.34 17.35 2.00
CA LEU A 392 -6.43 16.19 1.10
C LEU A 392 -6.96 14.95 1.82
N GLY A 393 -6.46 14.66 3.02
CA GLY A 393 -6.95 13.57 3.86
C GLY A 393 -8.41 13.75 4.25
N LYS A 394 -8.86 14.98 4.57
CA LYS A 394 -10.28 15.26 4.86
C LYS A 394 -11.19 15.00 3.66
N GLU A 395 -10.73 15.31 2.45
CA GLU A 395 -11.50 15.19 1.21
C GLU A 395 -11.49 13.75 0.65
N HIS A 396 -10.33 13.09 0.64
CA HIS A 396 -10.12 11.81 -0.07
C HIS A 396 -10.25 10.57 0.82
N ILE A 397 -9.85 10.68 2.10
CA ILE A 397 -9.91 9.58 3.08
C ILE A 397 -11.12 9.75 4.01
N GLY A 398 -11.40 10.98 4.45
CA GLY A 398 -12.57 11.29 5.28
C GLY A 398 -12.40 10.82 6.73
N LYS A 399 -13.17 9.82 7.15
CA LYS A 399 -13.17 9.29 8.53
C LYS A 399 -12.49 7.93 8.55
N VAL A 400 -11.66 7.68 9.56
CA VAL A 400 -10.94 6.42 9.73
C VAL A 400 -11.32 5.83 11.08
N VAL A 401 -11.94 4.66 11.06
CA VAL A 401 -12.30 3.91 12.27
C VAL A 401 -11.16 2.97 12.66
N ILE A 402 -10.84 2.94 13.95
CA ILE A 402 -9.87 2.02 14.55
C ILE A 402 -10.67 0.89 15.22
N VAL A 403 -10.37 -0.34 14.85
CA VAL A 403 -10.95 -1.57 15.40
C VAL A 403 -9.92 -2.27 16.28
N ASP A 404 -10.37 -2.81 17.41
CA ASP A 404 -9.55 -3.62 18.30
C ASP A 404 -9.51 -5.07 17.79
N PRO A 405 -8.33 -5.72 17.71
CA PRO A 405 -8.25 -7.13 17.35
C PRO A 405 -8.83 -8.00 18.47
N ASP A 406 -9.65 -8.99 18.10
CA ASP A 406 -10.23 -9.98 19.00
C ASP A 406 -9.99 -11.40 18.44
N ASP A 407 -9.03 -12.11 19.04
CA ASP A 407 -8.66 -13.48 18.70
C ASP A 407 -9.63 -14.53 19.31
N ASP A 408 -10.41 -14.15 20.33
CA ASP A 408 -11.39 -15.03 20.98
C ASP A 408 -12.72 -15.07 20.21
N ALA A 409 -13.08 -13.97 19.51
CA ALA A 409 -14.29 -13.82 18.71
C ALA A 409 -14.02 -13.35 17.26
N PRO A 410 -13.31 -14.14 16.43
CA PRO A 410 -12.86 -13.73 15.10
C PRO A 410 -13.99 -13.34 14.13
N ASP A 411 -15.15 -14.01 14.21
CA ASP A 411 -16.29 -13.70 13.34
C ASP A 411 -16.90 -12.31 13.65
N GLU A 412 -16.94 -11.90 14.93
CA GLU A 412 -17.41 -10.56 15.32
C GLU A 412 -16.36 -9.49 15.02
N PHE A 413 -15.07 -9.79 15.20
CA PHE A 413 -13.98 -8.91 14.75
C PHE A 413 -14.08 -8.62 13.24
N LEU A 414 -14.26 -9.66 12.40
CA LEU A 414 -14.45 -9.49 10.96
C LEU A 414 -15.69 -8.65 10.61
N ARG A 415 -16.79 -8.83 11.36
CA ARG A 415 -18.01 -8.02 11.23
C ARG A 415 -17.75 -6.55 11.56
N GLN A 416 -17.04 -6.28 12.66
CA GLN A 416 -16.66 -4.93 13.08
C GLN A 416 -15.72 -4.26 12.07
N VAL A 417 -14.76 -4.99 11.50
CA VAL A 417 -13.86 -4.48 10.45
C VAL A 417 -14.64 -4.06 9.19
N ALA A 418 -15.64 -4.84 8.77
CA ALA A 418 -16.51 -4.48 7.64
C ALA A 418 -17.35 -3.22 7.94
N GLU A 419 -17.97 -3.14 9.11
CA GLU A 419 -18.76 -1.98 9.53
C GLU A 419 -17.90 -0.73 9.69
N ALA A 420 -16.69 -0.86 10.23
CA ALA A 420 -15.71 0.20 10.38
C ALA A 420 -15.26 0.76 9.01
N LEU A 421 -15.00 -0.12 8.03
CA LEU A 421 -14.70 0.30 6.67
C LEU A 421 -15.87 1.07 6.04
N GLN A 422 -17.11 0.60 6.24
CA GLN A 422 -18.31 1.25 5.70
C GLN A 422 -18.55 2.62 6.34
N GLN A 423 -18.41 2.74 7.67
CA GLN A 423 -18.47 4.01 8.39
C GLN A 423 -17.34 4.97 8.00
N GLY A 424 -16.17 4.43 7.63
CA GLY A 424 -15.03 5.15 7.07
C GLY A 424 -15.09 5.44 5.56
N GLY A 425 -16.27 5.30 4.94
CA GLY A 425 -16.47 5.70 3.53
C GLY A 425 -15.80 4.80 2.49
N MET A 426 -15.51 3.54 2.83
CA MET A 426 -14.92 2.55 1.90
C MET A 426 -13.56 2.98 1.33
N ARG A 427 -12.67 3.48 2.21
CA ARG A 427 -11.30 3.88 1.87
C ARG A 427 -10.24 3.16 2.68
N CYS A 428 -10.29 3.29 4.00
CA CYS A 428 -9.34 2.68 4.91
C CYS A 428 -10.01 2.25 6.22
N VAL A 429 -9.47 1.21 6.85
CA VAL A 429 -9.75 0.81 8.22
C VAL A 429 -8.45 0.53 8.95
N VAL A 430 -8.36 0.86 10.24
CA VAL A 430 -7.16 0.65 11.05
C VAL A 430 -7.42 -0.44 12.07
N VAL A 431 -6.50 -1.40 12.23
CA VAL A 431 -6.55 -2.38 13.31
C VAL A 431 -5.49 -2.03 14.33
N ARG A 432 -5.89 -1.87 15.60
CA ARG A 432 -5.02 -1.34 16.65
C ARG A 432 -3.71 -2.12 16.76
N GLY A 433 -2.59 -1.41 16.65
CA GLY A 433 -1.23 -1.96 16.72
C GLY A 433 -0.79 -2.81 15.52
N HIS A 434 -1.68 -3.08 14.55
CA HIS A 434 -1.42 -3.94 13.39
C HIS A 434 -1.29 -3.17 12.07
N GLY A 435 -1.54 -1.87 12.07
CA GLY A 435 -1.48 -1.00 10.89
C GLY A 435 -2.86 -0.75 10.26
N ALA A 436 -2.87 -0.41 8.98
CA ALA A 436 -4.07 -0.05 8.24
C ALA A 436 -4.29 -0.92 7.02
N TYR A 437 -5.55 -1.15 6.68
CA TYR A 437 -5.98 -1.77 5.44
C TYR A 437 -6.59 -0.68 4.56
N ALA A 438 -5.91 -0.35 3.49
CA ALA A 438 -6.39 0.57 2.47
C ALA A 438 -7.00 -0.23 1.31
N VAL A 439 -8.12 0.23 0.78
CA VAL A 439 -8.89 -0.47 -0.27
C VAL A 439 -9.19 0.44 -1.46
N GLY A 440 -9.41 -0.16 -2.62
CA GLY A 440 -9.80 0.54 -3.84
C GLY A 440 -10.36 -0.42 -4.90
N ALA A 441 -10.75 0.10 -6.05
CA ALA A 441 -11.16 -0.70 -7.21
C ALA A 441 -9.98 -1.45 -7.85
N ASN A 442 -8.79 -0.89 -7.76
CA ASN A 442 -7.54 -1.43 -8.28
C ASN A 442 -6.39 -1.17 -7.31
N LEU A 443 -5.25 -1.81 -7.60
CA LEU A 443 -4.06 -1.76 -6.75
C LEU A 443 -3.53 -0.33 -6.57
N ASP A 444 -3.51 0.49 -7.63
CA ASP A 444 -3.01 1.87 -7.56
C ASP A 444 -3.93 2.79 -6.72
N GLN A 445 -5.24 2.58 -6.72
CA GLN A 445 -6.16 3.32 -5.85
C GLN A 445 -5.99 2.90 -4.37
N ALA A 446 -5.83 1.60 -4.10
CA ALA A 446 -5.54 1.12 -2.74
C ALA A 446 -4.20 1.70 -2.23
N MET A 447 -3.21 1.83 -3.13
CA MET A 447 -1.90 2.43 -2.85
C MET A 447 -2.01 3.93 -2.55
N ALA A 448 -2.73 4.68 -3.38
CA ALA A 448 -2.99 6.10 -3.12
C ALA A 448 -3.69 6.33 -1.77
N ASN A 449 -4.69 5.50 -1.44
CA ASN A 449 -5.39 5.57 -0.16
C ASN A 449 -4.45 5.24 1.03
N ALA A 450 -3.54 4.28 0.88
CA ALA A 450 -2.52 3.95 1.88
C ALA A 450 -1.53 5.11 2.11
N ALA A 451 -0.98 5.67 1.03
CA ALA A 451 -0.01 6.76 1.09
C ALA A 451 -0.62 8.05 1.68
N MET A 452 -1.82 8.42 1.24
CA MET A 452 -2.55 9.57 1.80
C MET A 452 -2.84 9.39 3.29
N LEU A 453 -3.30 8.20 3.71
CA LEU A 453 -3.57 7.91 5.12
C LEU A 453 -2.32 8.08 5.99
N GLU A 454 -1.20 7.47 5.60
CA GLU A 454 0.04 7.56 6.39
C GLU A 454 0.56 8.99 6.48
N HIS A 455 0.48 9.76 5.39
CA HIS A 455 0.85 11.17 5.39
C HIS A 455 -0.05 12.00 6.33
N SER A 456 -1.37 11.82 6.26
CA SER A 456 -2.31 12.46 7.19
C SER A 456 -2.04 12.11 8.65
N MET A 457 -1.70 10.86 8.96
CA MET A 457 -1.36 10.43 10.32
C MET A 457 -0.01 10.98 10.79
N GLN A 458 0.97 11.11 9.90
CA GLN A 458 2.23 11.81 10.17
C GLN A 458 1.96 13.27 10.55
N VAL A 459 1.16 13.99 9.76
CA VAL A 459 0.80 15.39 10.01
C VAL A 459 0.04 15.53 11.34
N LEU A 460 -0.91 14.64 11.64
CA LEU A 460 -1.64 14.61 12.91
C LEU A 460 -0.70 14.42 14.12
N LEU A 461 0.21 13.44 14.06
CA LEU A 461 1.14 13.17 15.15
C LEU A 461 2.14 14.31 15.37
N LEU A 462 2.67 14.91 14.29
CA LEU A 462 3.55 16.08 14.37
C LEU A 462 2.82 17.30 14.96
N ALA A 463 1.57 17.55 14.55
CA ALA A 463 0.77 18.64 15.08
C ALA A 463 0.45 18.47 16.58
N ARG A 464 0.15 17.24 17.01
CA ARG A 464 -0.01 16.90 18.44
C ARG A 464 1.31 17.08 19.21
N GLN A 465 2.43 16.61 18.68
CA GLN A 465 3.75 16.77 19.30
C GLN A 465 4.15 18.25 19.46
N ALA A 466 3.79 19.08 18.47
CA ALA A 466 3.97 20.53 18.52
C ALA A 466 2.96 21.28 19.40
N ASN A 467 1.98 20.59 20.01
CA ASN A 467 0.88 21.16 20.79
C ASN A 467 0.08 22.24 20.02
N LEU A 468 -0.12 22.03 18.72
CA LEU A 468 -0.99 22.91 17.93
C LEU A 468 -2.45 22.77 18.38
N LYS A 469 -3.19 23.87 18.32
CA LYS A 469 -4.65 23.87 18.47
C LYS A 469 -5.25 23.71 17.07
N ILE A 470 -5.95 22.61 16.87
CA ILE A 470 -6.41 22.10 15.56
C ILE A 470 -7.94 22.03 15.55
#